data_AF-A0A1G5CVQ0-F1
#
_entry.id   AF-A0A1G5CVQ0-F1
#
_cell.length_a   1.000
_cell.length_b   1.000
_cell.length_c   1.000
_cell.angle_alpha   90.00
_cell.angle_beta   90.00
_cell.angle_gamma   90.00
#
_symmetry.space_group_name_H-M   'P 1'
#
loop_
_entity.id
_entity.type
_entity.pdbx_description
1 polymer ?
#
loop_
_entity_poly.entity_id
_entity_poly.type
_entity_poly.pdbx_seq_one_letter_code
_entity_poly.pdbx_strand_id
1 'polypeptide(L)'
;MLKSRLTIIGLILFTTLSCKNIEVETVAEEEFTEEIQTNDARLDEIQQKLQGDWKRVDYPYSSYEFDGNTAKLISEGQVEEPTFDPYELSMNCRFADNFDAELSAQEAVMINPKFESCEIISVENDTLRLSDLERSFEIVYTRN
;
A
#
# COMPACT_ATOMS: atom_id res chain seq x y z
N MET A 1 21.71 59.47 35.93
CA MET A 1 20.35 59.01 35.59
C MET A 1 20.24 57.56 36.04
N LEU A 2 19.88 57.34 37.31
CA LEU A 2 18.53 57.05 37.83
C LEU A 2 17.96 55.69 37.37
N LYS A 3 17.95 54.77 38.35
CA LYS A 3 17.13 53.57 38.56
C LYS A 3 15.83 53.52 37.76
N SER A 4 15.40 52.33 37.33
CA SER A 4 14.29 51.63 37.98
C SER A 4 14.01 50.27 37.32
N ARG A 5 13.86 49.25 38.17
CA ARG A 5 13.17 47.99 37.83
C ARG A 5 11.68 48.30 37.67
N LEU A 6 10.98 47.62 36.77
CA LEU A 6 9.54 47.46 36.86
C LEU A 6 9.15 46.05 36.43
N THR A 7 8.84 45.24 37.42
CA THR A 7 8.12 43.97 37.33
C THR A 7 6.65 44.29 37.03
N ILE A 8 6.04 43.65 36.04
CA ILE A 8 4.57 43.58 35.93
C ILE A 8 4.17 42.11 35.89
N ILE A 9 3.58 41.70 37.01
CA ILE A 9 2.82 40.47 37.21
C ILE A 9 1.43 40.75 36.60
N GLY A 10 1.06 40.02 35.55
CA GLY A 10 -0.23 40.14 34.87
C GLY A 10 -1.04 38.86 35.02
N LEU A 11 -1.94 38.90 35.99
CA LEU A 11 -2.91 37.91 36.46
C LEU A 11 -3.65 37.11 35.37
N ILE A 12 -3.79 35.81 35.67
CA ILE A 12 -4.58 34.77 35.01
C ILE A 12 -6.08 35.12 34.91
N LEU A 13 -6.70 34.83 33.77
CA LEU A 13 -8.13 34.47 33.68
C LEU A 13 -8.27 33.18 32.84
N PHE A 14 -8.19 32.03 33.52
CA PHE A 14 -8.57 30.72 32.98
C PHE A 14 -10.10 30.64 33.01
N THR A 15 -10.77 30.82 31.88
CA THR A 15 -12.17 30.44 31.74
C THR A 15 -12.23 28.94 31.49
N THR A 16 -12.57 28.18 32.53
CA THR A 16 -12.92 26.76 32.40
C THR A 16 -14.26 26.66 31.67
N LEU A 17 -14.23 26.49 30.35
CA LEU A 17 -15.39 25.96 29.64
C LEU A 17 -15.58 24.52 30.08
N SER A 18 -16.72 24.31 30.76
CA SER A 18 -17.28 23.02 31.10
C SER A 18 -17.55 22.23 29.82
N CYS A 19 -16.61 21.35 29.43
CA CYS A 19 -16.92 20.25 28.52
C CYS A 19 -17.70 19.21 29.32
N LYS A 20 -19.01 19.21 29.11
CA LYS A 20 -19.90 18.15 29.53
C LYS A 20 -19.47 16.88 28.79
N ASN A 21 -18.85 15.94 29.51
CA ASN A 21 -18.45 14.64 28.97
C ASN A 21 -19.66 13.99 28.29
N ILE A 22 -19.56 13.82 26.98
CA ILE A 22 -20.35 12.87 26.22
C ILE A 22 -19.51 11.61 26.24
N GLU A 23 -19.95 10.59 26.98
CA GLU A 23 -19.42 9.24 26.83
C GLU A 23 -19.90 8.74 25.46
N VAL A 24 -19.05 8.94 24.45
CA VAL A 24 -19.21 8.32 23.13
C VAL A 24 -18.52 6.96 23.19
N GLU A 25 -19.24 5.95 22.74
CA GLU A 25 -18.88 4.55 22.61
C GLU A 25 -17.57 4.38 21.82
N THR A 26 -16.43 4.28 22.53
CA THR A 26 -15.06 4.34 21.99
C THR A 26 -14.54 3.04 21.37
N VAL A 27 -15.37 2.00 21.23
CA VAL A 27 -14.85 0.66 20.89
C VAL A 27 -14.68 0.45 19.38
N ALA A 28 -15.50 1.10 18.54
CA ALA A 28 -15.45 0.90 17.09
C ALA A 28 -14.41 1.77 16.34
N GLU A 29 -13.98 2.88 16.95
CA GLU A 29 -13.08 3.85 16.30
C GLU A 29 -11.59 3.46 16.46
N GLU A 30 -11.24 2.79 17.57
CA GLU A 30 -9.88 2.30 17.81
C GLU A 30 -9.54 1.11 16.91
N GLU A 31 -10.45 0.14 16.74
CA GLU A 31 -10.25 -1.06 15.91
C GLU A 31 -10.13 -0.71 14.41
N PHE A 32 -10.98 0.19 13.91
CA PHE A 32 -10.93 0.66 12.52
C PHE A 32 -9.65 1.43 12.20
N THR A 33 -9.15 2.22 13.15
CA THR A 33 -7.93 3.00 12.97
C THR A 33 -6.69 2.09 12.96
N GLU A 34 -6.68 1.05 13.80
CA GLU A 34 -5.59 0.07 13.85
C GLU A 34 -5.51 -0.79 12.58
N GLU A 35 -6.66 -1.22 12.04
CA GLU A 35 -6.71 -2.00 10.79
C GLU A 35 -6.20 -1.20 9.58
N ILE A 36 -6.62 0.06 9.44
CA ILE A 36 -6.15 0.94 8.36
C ILE A 36 -4.64 1.17 8.46
N GLN A 37 -4.15 1.54 9.65
CA GLN A 37 -2.71 1.75 9.86
C GLN A 37 -1.89 0.49 9.58
N THR A 38 -2.42 -0.67 9.92
CA THR A 38 -1.76 -1.96 9.65
C THR A 38 -1.72 -2.27 8.16
N ASN A 39 -2.81 -2.01 7.43
CA ASN A 39 -2.88 -2.22 5.99
C ASN A 39 -1.95 -1.27 5.24
N ASP A 40 -1.92 0.02 5.59
CA ASP A 40 -1.04 1.01 4.94
C ASP A 40 0.44 0.63 5.13
N ALA A 41 0.85 0.28 6.34
CA ALA A 41 2.23 -0.14 6.62
C ALA A 41 2.62 -1.41 5.84
N ARG A 42 1.69 -2.36 5.70
CA ARG A 42 1.88 -3.57 4.90
C ARG A 42 2.02 -3.28 3.42
N LEU A 43 1.16 -2.42 2.86
CA LEU A 43 1.23 -2.04 1.44
C LEU A 43 2.55 -1.31 1.15
N ASP A 44 3.00 -0.42 2.05
CA ASP A 44 4.30 0.24 1.95
C ASP A 44 5.48 -0.74 1.98
N GLU A 45 5.42 -1.78 2.83
CA GLU A 45 6.46 -2.82 2.88
C GLU A 45 6.52 -3.61 1.57
N ILE A 46 5.37 -4.03 1.04
CA ILE A 46 5.29 -4.74 -0.24
C ILE A 46 5.80 -3.84 -1.38
N GLN A 47 5.38 -2.57 -1.41
CA GLN A 47 5.82 -1.57 -2.37
C GLN A 47 7.34 -1.43 -2.41
N GLN A 48 7.99 -1.39 -1.24
CA GLN A 48 9.46 -1.32 -1.15
C GLN A 48 10.13 -2.59 -1.64
N LYS A 49 9.58 -3.77 -1.31
CA LYS A 49 10.14 -5.06 -1.73
C LYS A 49 10.00 -5.30 -3.23
N LEU A 50 8.95 -4.78 -3.86
CA LEU A 50 8.66 -4.96 -5.29
C LEU A 50 9.68 -4.31 -6.22
N GLN A 51 10.38 -3.26 -5.77
CA GLN A 51 11.24 -2.47 -6.65
C GLN A 51 12.36 -3.30 -7.30
N GLY A 52 12.69 -2.94 -8.53
CA GLY A 52 13.77 -3.55 -9.32
C GLY A 52 13.28 -4.59 -10.34
N ASP A 53 14.22 -5.42 -10.78
CA ASP A 53 14.05 -6.39 -11.86
C ASP A 53 13.71 -7.80 -11.36
N TRP A 54 12.73 -8.41 -12.01
CA TRP A 54 12.24 -9.75 -11.71
C TRP A 54 12.20 -10.57 -12.98
N LYS A 55 12.70 -11.79 -12.91
CA LYS A 55 12.73 -12.71 -14.06
C LYS A 55 11.87 -13.92 -13.79
N ARG A 56 10.96 -14.23 -14.71
CA ARG A 56 10.09 -15.40 -14.61
C ARG A 56 10.91 -16.68 -14.62
N VAL A 57 10.56 -17.63 -13.74
CA VAL A 57 11.32 -18.87 -13.57
C VAL A 57 10.99 -19.92 -14.65
N ASP A 58 9.80 -19.84 -15.23
CA ASP A 58 9.28 -20.82 -16.19
C ASP A 58 8.80 -20.19 -17.51
N TYR A 59 8.56 -21.06 -18.50
CA TYR A 59 8.09 -20.65 -19.82
C TYR A 59 6.58 -20.34 -19.82
N PRO A 60 6.09 -19.32 -20.56
CA PRO A 60 6.85 -18.40 -21.42
C PRO A 60 7.66 -17.39 -20.62
N TYR A 61 8.92 -17.18 -21.01
CA TYR A 61 9.81 -16.28 -20.27
C TYR A 61 9.36 -14.82 -20.39
N SER A 62 9.41 -14.13 -19.27
CA SER A 62 9.20 -12.69 -19.19
C SER A 62 9.96 -12.11 -18.00
N SER A 63 10.11 -10.79 -18.00
CA SER A 63 10.65 -10.03 -16.88
C SER A 63 9.73 -8.88 -16.53
N TYR A 64 9.62 -8.57 -15.24
CA TYR A 64 9.04 -7.33 -14.76
C TYR A 64 10.14 -6.39 -14.27
N GLU A 65 9.99 -5.11 -14.57
CA GLU A 65 10.77 -4.02 -13.97
C GLU A 65 9.78 -3.12 -13.23
N PHE A 66 9.94 -2.98 -11.92
CA PHE A 66 9.14 -2.08 -11.08
C PHE A 66 9.99 -0.86 -10.68
N ASP A 67 9.47 0.33 -10.96
CA ASP A 67 10.06 1.62 -10.59
C ASP A 67 8.98 2.57 -10.08
N GLY A 68 9.04 2.86 -8.77
CA GLY A 68 7.99 3.58 -8.05
C GLY A 68 6.65 2.87 -8.22
N ASN A 69 5.65 3.62 -8.66
CA ASN A 69 4.28 3.13 -8.92
C ASN A 69 4.06 2.78 -10.39
N THR A 70 5.13 2.39 -11.09
CA THR A 70 5.04 1.93 -12.47
C THR A 70 5.73 0.59 -12.65
N ALA A 71 5.20 -0.22 -13.56
CA ALA A 71 5.73 -1.53 -13.88
C ALA A 71 5.80 -1.71 -15.41
N LYS A 72 6.84 -2.38 -15.87
CA LYS A 72 7.06 -2.71 -17.27
C LYS A 72 7.23 -4.21 -17.40
N LEU A 73 6.37 -4.85 -18.19
CA LEU A 73 6.46 -6.27 -18.52
C LEU A 73 7.19 -6.44 -19.86
N ILE A 74 8.29 -7.19 -19.86
CA ILE A 74 9.06 -7.56 -21.05
C ILE A 74 8.83 -9.04 -21.29
N SER A 75 8.04 -9.39 -22.30
CA SER A 75 7.72 -10.78 -22.65
C SER A 75 8.36 -11.19 -23.97
N GLU A 76 8.71 -12.48 -24.08
CA GLU A 76 9.18 -13.02 -25.36
C GLU A 76 8.13 -12.89 -26.46
N GLY A 77 8.56 -12.46 -27.65
CA GLY A 77 7.71 -12.43 -28.84
C GLY A 77 6.73 -11.26 -28.93
N GLN A 78 6.79 -10.28 -28.03
CA GLN A 78 5.97 -9.08 -28.13
C GLN A 78 6.34 -8.22 -29.35
N VAL A 79 5.32 -7.67 -30.02
CA VAL A 79 5.47 -6.83 -31.22
C VAL A 79 5.76 -5.38 -30.86
N GLU A 80 5.14 -4.89 -29.79
CA GLU A 80 5.30 -3.52 -29.32
C GLU A 80 6.45 -3.41 -28.31
N GLU A 81 7.08 -2.24 -28.27
CA GLU A 81 8.11 -1.95 -27.29
C GLU A 81 7.49 -1.86 -25.89
N PRO A 82 8.06 -2.51 -24.86
CA PRO A 82 7.46 -2.51 -23.53
C PRO A 82 7.58 -1.12 -22.89
N THR A 83 6.47 -0.63 -22.36
CA THR A 83 6.39 0.67 -21.66
C THR A 83 6.08 0.47 -20.19
N PHE A 84 6.49 1.43 -19.37
CA PHE A 84 6.04 1.50 -17.99
C PHE A 84 4.57 1.93 -17.93
N ASP A 85 3.76 1.09 -17.31
CA ASP A 85 2.37 1.37 -17.00
C ASP A 85 2.20 1.60 -15.49
N PRO A 86 1.30 2.50 -15.07
CA PRO A 86 1.02 2.71 -13.66
C PRO A 86 0.43 1.45 -13.01
N TYR A 87 0.72 1.25 -11.74
CA TYR A 87 0.01 0.30 -10.88
C TYR A 87 -0.26 0.92 -9.51
N GLU A 88 -1.23 0.33 -8.80
CA GLU A 88 -1.59 0.67 -7.43
C GLU A 88 -1.59 -0.62 -6.61
N LEU A 89 -1.18 -0.56 -5.34
CA LEU A 89 -1.37 -1.67 -4.39
C LEU A 89 -2.59 -1.38 -3.53
N SER A 90 -3.39 -2.40 -3.26
CA SER A 90 -4.59 -2.31 -2.43
C SER A 90 -4.86 -3.63 -1.72
N MET A 91 -5.80 -3.60 -0.78
CA MET A 91 -6.33 -4.79 -0.12
C MET A 91 -7.55 -5.37 -0.84
N ASN A 92 -8.06 -4.68 -1.87
CA ASN A 92 -9.25 -5.08 -2.63
C ASN A 92 -9.07 -4.72 -4.12
N CYS A 93 -9.83 -5.35 -5.01
CA CYS A 93 -9.90 -5.01 -6.42
C CYS A 93 -11.15 -4.16 -6.72
N ARG A 94 -10.96 -2.89 -7.11
CA ARG A 94 -12.08 -1.99 -7.47
C ARG A 94 -12.79 -2.34 -8.78
N PHE A 95 -12.21 -3.23 -9.57
CA PHE A 95 -12.74 -3.66 -10.87
C PHE A 95 -13.43 -5.03 -10.82
N ALA A 96 -13.44 -5.69 -9.65
CA ALA A 96 -14.15 -6.95 -9.45
C ALA A 96 -15.48 -6.67 -8.73
N ASP A 97 -16.55 -7.29 -9.21
CA ASP A 97 -17.87 -7.19 -8.55
C ASP A 97 -17.85 -7.80 -7.15
N ASN A 98 -17.06 -8.88 -6.96
CA ASN A 98 -16.79 -9.50 -5.67
C ASN A 98 -15.30 -9.88 -5.58
N PHE A 99 -14.72 -9.66 -4.41
CA PHE A 99 -13.37 -10.12 -4.06
C PHE A 99 -13.41 -10.69 -2.64
N ASP A 100 -13.54 -12.02 -2.56
CA ASP A 100 -13.68 -12.74 -1.29
C ASP A 100 -12.39 -13.50 -0.90
N ALA A 101 -11.29 -13.25 -1.61
CA ALA A 101 -10.03 -13.93 -1.34
C ALA A 101 -9.40 -13.38 -0.05
N GLU A 102 -9.12 -14.27 0.90
CA GLU A 102 -8.34 -13.93 2.08
C GLU A 102 -6.87 -13.70 1.66
N LEU A 103 -6.35 -12.52 1.99
CA LEU A 103 -4.97 -12.13 1.69
C LEU A 103 -4.09 -12.34 2.93
N SER A 104 -3.05 -13.15 2.79
CA SER A 104 -1.99 -13.29 3.81
C SER A 104 -1.22 -11.99 4.02
N ALA A 105 -0.45 -11.88 5.11
CA ALA A 105 0.27 -10.66 5.46
C ALA A 105 1.31 -10.19 4.42
N GLN A 106 1.77 -11.08 3.52
CA GLN A 106 2.73 -10.77 2.46
C GLN A 106 2.05 -10.48 1.11
N GLU A 107 0.72 -10.56 1.05
CA GLU A 107 -0.03 -10.38 -0.18
C GLU A 107 -0.63 -8.97 -0.30
N ALA A 108 -0.94 -8.56 -1.50
CA ALA A 108 -1.77 -7.41 -1.81
C ALA A 108 -2.48 -7.67 -3.15
N VAL A 109 -3.40 -6.79 -3.51
CA VAL A 109 -3.94 -6.68 -4.87
C VAL A 109 -3.13 -5.62 -5.61
N MET A 110 -2.47 -6.00 -6.69
CA MET A 110 -1.91 -5.08 -7.66
C MET A 110 -2.99 -4.73 -8.68
N ILE A 111 -3.31 -3.44 -8.81
CA ILE A 111 -4.30 -2.90 -9.71
C ILE A 111 -3.58 -2.20 -10.85
N ASN A 112 -3.88 -2.58 -12.10
CA ASN A 112 -3.47 -1.81 -13.26
C ASN A 112 -4.65 -0.94 -13.74
N PRO A 113 -4.64 0.38 -13.51
CA PRO A 113 -5.74 1.27 -13.90
C PRO A 113 -5.90 1.42 -15.41
N LYS A 114 -4.84 1.19 -16.20
CA LYS A 114 -4.90 1.32 -17.67
C LYS A 114 -5.67 0.17 -18.31
N PHE A 115 -5.54 -1.04 -17.75
CA PHE A 115 -6.19 -2.24 -18.26
C PHE A 115 -7.40 -2.67 -17.42
N GLU A 116 -7.76 -1.90 -16.40
CA GLU A 116 -8.85 -2.23 -15.46
C GLU A 116 -8.75 -3.66 -14.92
N SER A 117 -7.53 -4.08 -14.57
CA SER A 117 -7.22 -5.44 -14.13
C SER A 117 -6.61 -5.46 -12.73
N CYS A 118 -6.73 -6.62 -12.09
CA CYS A 118 -6.23 -6.87 -10.75
C CYS A 118 -5.57 -8.25 -10.68
N GLU A 119 -4.47 -8.32 -9.94
CA GLU A 119 -3.73 -9.55 -9.67
C GLU A 119 -3.39 -9.59 -8.17
N ILE A 120 -3.41 -10.77 -7.55
CA ILE A 120 -2.84 -10.94 -6.22
C ILE A 120 -1.33 -11.04 -6.37
N ILE A 121 -0.62 -10.18 -5.65
CA ILE A 121 0.84 -10.09 -5.64
C ILE A 121 1.38 -10.45 -4.26
N SER A 122 2.50 -11.17 -4.21
CA SER A 122 3.30 -11.32 -2.99
C SER A 122 4.78 -11.26 -3.28
N VAL A 123 5.53 -10.73 -2.31
CA VAL A 123 7.00 -10.70 -2.37
C VAL A 123 7.56 -11.25 -1.07
N GLU A 124 8.23 -12.40 -1.19
CA GLU A 124 8.91 -13.04 -0.07
C GLU A 124 10.35 -13.36 -0.48
N ASN A 125 11.31 -12.80 0.27
CA ASN A 125 12.74 -12.86 -0.06
C ASN A 125 12.99 -12.37 -1.50
N ASP A 126 13.60 -13.22 -2.33
CA ASP A 126 13.89 -12.95 -3.75
C ASP A 126 12.86 -13.60 -4.69
N THR A 127 11.65 -13.87 -4.21
CA THR A 127 10.55 -14.46 -5.00
C THR A 127 9.36 -13.51 -5.06
N LEU A 128 8.92 -13.21 -6.28
CA LEU A 128 7.68 -12.51 -6.59
C LEU A 128 6.68 -13.52 -7.14
N ARG A 129 5.45 -13.50 -6.63
CA ARG A 129 4.36 -14.35 -7.12
C ARG A 129 3.20 -13.47 -7.57
N LEU A 130 2.65 -13.79 -8.73
CA LEU A 130 1.45 -13.18 -9.28
C LEU A 130 0.40 -14.26 -9.50
N SER A 131 -0.84 -14.00 -9.13
CA SER A 131 -1.98 -14.86 -9.42
C SER A 131 -3.20 -14.01 -9.76
N ASP A 132 -4.17 -14.60 -10.45
CA ASP A 132 -5.50 -13.99 -10.56
C ASP A 132 -6.24 -14.00 -9.21
N LEU A 133 -7.36 -13.29 -9.17
CA LEU A 133 -8.16 -13.16 -7.94
C LEU A 133 -8.74 -14.50 -7.45
N GLU A 134 -8.94 -15.46 -8.35
CA GLU A 134 -9.42 -16.82 -8.04
C GLU A 134 -8.29 -17.80 -7.69
N ARG A 135 -7.02 -17.40 -7.83
CA ARG A 135 -5.84 -18.25 -7.69
C ARG A 135 -5.89 -19.49 -8.59
N SER A 136 -6.46 -19.35 -9.78
CA SER A 136 -6.54 -20.40 -10.80
C SER A 136 -5.18 -20.68 -11.44
N PHE A 137 -4.27 -19.71 -11.40
CA PHE A 137 -2.87 -19.88 -11.78
C PHE A 137 -1.93 -19.09 -10.87
N GLU A 138 -0.66 -19.44 -10.94
CA GLU A 138 0.42 -18.69 -10.28
C GLU A 138 1.59 -18.54 -11.26
N ILE A 139 2.13 -17.33 -11.34
CA ILE A 139 3.34 -17.00 -12.08
C ILE A 139 4.41 -16.62 -11.07
N VAL A 140 5.58 -17.24 -11.18
CA VAL A 140 6.69 -17.05 -10.25
C VAL A 140 7.85 -16.36 -10.94
N TYR A 141 8.37 -15.33 -10.29
CA TYR A 141 9.56 -14.59 -10.68
C TYR A 141 10.61 -14.65 -9.57
N THR A 142 11.87 -14.60 -9.95
CA THR A 142 13.00 -14.43 -9.04
C THR A 142 13.71 -13.11 -9.29
N ARG A 143 14.23 -12.49 -8.24
CA ARG A 143 15.03 -11.27 -8.36
C ARG A 143 16.24 -11.50 -9.27
N ASN A 144 16.49 -10.55 -10.17
CA ASN A 144 17.63 -10.58 -11.10
C ASN A 144 18.84 -9.82 -10.56
#